data_AF-A0A0M9ADU2-F1
#
_entry.id   AF-A0A0M9ADU2-F1
#
_cell.length_a   1.000
_cell.length_b   1.000
_cell.length_c   1.000
_cell.angle_alpha   90.00
_cell.angle_beta   90.00
_cell.angle_gamma   90.00
#
_symmetry.space_group_name_H-M   'P 1'
#
loop_
_entity.id
_entity.type
_entity.pdbx_description
1 polymer ?
#
loop_
_entity_poly.entity_id
_entity_poly.type
_entity_poly.pdbx_seq_one_letter_code
_entity_poly.pdbx_strand_id
1 'polypeptide(L)'
;MGVCCGRSEDLVWALARFARGEPPGHLLLETSGLAHPGPVLATLASPGVKEAYRLAGVVTLADALHLEAHLAYPEAVAQLALADLISFPRWTWPLEGRRPWTGSRR
;
A
#
# COMPACT_ATOMS: atom_id res chain seq x y z
N MET A 1 -14.04 0.33 10.02
CA MET A 1 -14.99 0.72 8.97
C MET A 1 -14.18 0.94 7.70
N GLY A 2 -14.34 0.12 6.67
CA GLY A 2 -13.63 0.26 5.40
C GLY A 2 -14.40 1.16 4.44
N VAL A 3 -13.70 2.03 3.71
CA VAL A 3 -14.26 2.87 2.65
C VAL A 3 -13.51 2.52 1.37
N CYS A 4 -14.23 2.06 0.35
CA CYS A 4 -13.65 1.80 -0.97
C CYS A 4 -13.85 3.04 -1.85
N CYS A 5 -12.76 3.72 -2.21
CA CYS A 5 -12.76 4.87 -3.10
C CYS A 5 -12.19 4.45 -4.45
N GLY A 6 -13.02 4.50 -5.51
CA GLY A 6 -12.62 4.07 -6.86
C GLY A 6 -11.90 5.15 -7.67
N ARG A 7 -11.95 6.42 -7.23
CA ARG A 7 -11.34 7.57 -7.91
C ARG A 7 -10.59 8.46 -6.91
N SER A 8 -9.56 9.18 -7.37
CA SER A 8 -8.78 10.10 -6.53
C SER A 8 -9.62 11.17 -5.85
N GLU A 9 -10.68 11.65 -6.51
CA GLU A 9 -11.64 12.60 -5.95
C GLU A 9 -12.41 12.00 -4.76
N ASP A 10 -12.78 10.71 -4.84
CA ASP A 10 -13.46 10.00 -3.76
C ASP A 10 -12.56 9.83 -2.52
N LEU A 11 -11.25 9.65 -2.74
CA LEU A 11 -10.28 9.52 -1.65
C LEU A 11 -10.14 10.82 -0.86
N VAL A 12 -10.05 11.98 -1.53
CA VAL A 12 -10.01 13.28 -0.84
C VAL A 12 -11.24 13.49 0.02
N TRP A 13 -12.42 13.19 -0.52
CA TRP A 13 -13.67 13.31 0.22
C TRP A 13 -13.75 12.37 1.43
N ALA A 14 -13.30 11.12 1.28
CA ALA A 14 -13.26 10.16 2.37
C ALA A 14 -12.31 10.62 3.48
N LEU A 15 -11.10 11.08 3.13
CA LEU A 15 -10.14 11.62 4.09
C LEU A 15 -10.70 12.87 4.79
N ALA A 16 -11.28 13.80 4.05
CA ALA A 16 -11.91 14.99 4.63
C ALA A 16 -13.11 14.66 5.56
N ARG A 17 -13.80 13.54 5.34
CA ARG A 17 -14.85 13.05 6.24
C ARG A 17 -14.26 12.51 7.55
N PHE A 18 -13.18 11.72 7.47
CA PHE A 18 -12.52 11.20 8.67
C PHE A 18 -11.89 12.31 9.51
N ALA A 19 -11.27 13.32 8.88
CA ALA A 19 -10.66 14.45 9.56
C ALA A 19 -11.66 15.32 10.35
N ARG A 20 -12.93 15.35 9.93
CA ARG A 20 -14.00 16.13 10.59
C ARG A 20 -14.65 15.41 11.79
N GLY A 21 -14.47 14.09 11.90
CA GLY A 21 -15.01 13.28 13.00
C GLY A 21 -13.96 13.04 14.08
N GLU A 22 -14.00 11.86 14.69
CA GLU A 22 -12.91 11.33 15.50
C GLU A 22 -12.01 10.49 14.58
N PRO A 23 -10.85 11.03 14.13
CA PRO A 23 -10.02 10.32 13.17
C PRO A 23 -9.36 9.11 13.84
N PRO A 24 -9.29 7.95 13.15
CA PRO A 24 -8.54 6.83 13.67
C PRO A 24 -7.05 7.19 13.75
N GLY A 25 -6.32 6.58 14.70
CA GLY A 25 -4.88 6.83 14.85
C GLY A 25 -4.06 6.45 13.61
N HIS A 26 -4.55 5.53 12.78
CA HIS A 26 -3.94 5.13 11.53
C HIS A 26 -5.01 4.80 10.48
N LEU A 27 -4.67 5.02 9.20
CA LEU A 27 -5.47 4.63 8.04
C LEU A 27 -4.65 3.71 7.15
N LEU A 28 -5.23 2.58 6.74
CA LEU A 28 -4.67 1.71 5.72
C LEU A 28 -5.42 1.95 4.41
N LEU A 29 -4.69 2.37 3.38
CA LEU A 29 -5.23 2.55 2.04
C LEU A 29 -4.83 1.36 1.18
N GLU A 30 -5.81 0.59 0.73
CA GLU A 30 -5.62 -0.50 -0.22
C GLU A 30 -5.88 0.02 -1.64
N THR A 31 -4.87 -0.04 -2.49
CA THR A 31 -5.05 0.17 -3.93
C THR A 31 -5.44 -1.15 -4.58
N SER A 32 -6.29 -1.13 -5.60
CA SER A 32 -6.57 -2.37 -6.35
C SER A 32 -5.27 -2.97 -6.90
N GLY A 33 -5.23 -4.28 -7.11
CA GLY A 33 -4.01 -4.97 -7.58
C GLY A 33 -3.44 -4.44 -8.91
N LEU A 34 -4.23 -3.70 -9.69
CA LEU A 34 -3.84 -3.08 -10.96
C LEU A 34 -3.72 -1.55 -10.89
N ALA A 35 -3.98 -0.94 -9.74
CA ALA A 35 -3.90 0.51 -9.62
C ALA A 35 -2.43 0.96 -9.53
N HIS A 36 -2.12 2.00 -10.30
CA HIS A 36 -0.87 2.72 -10.17
C HIS A 36 -0.88 3.54 -8.86
N PRO A 37 0.12 3.43 -7.97
CA PRO A 37 0.10 4.13 -6.67
C PRO A 37 0.35 5.64 -6.78
N GLY A 38 1.03 6.09 -7.84
CA GLY A 38 1.37 7.50 -8.07
C GLY A 38 0.22 8.50 -7.86
N PRO A 39 -0.94 8.37 -8.51
CA PRO A 39 -2.08 9.27 -8.28
C PRO A 39 -2.57 9.31 -6.83
N VAL A 40 -2.55 8.18 -6.11
CA VAL A 40 -2.93 8.13 -4.69
C VAL A 40 -1.91 8.90 -3.85
N LEU A 41 -0.62 8.69 -4.09
CA LEU A 41 0.46 9.42 -3.40
C LEU A 41 0.40 10.92 -3.68
N ALA A 42 0.09 11.31 -4.92
CA ALA A 42 -0.10 12.71 -5.28
C ALA A 42 -1.28 13.34 -4.53
N THR A 43 -2.40 12.61 -4.37
CA THR A 43 -3.53 13.04 -3.54
C THR A 43 -3.11 13.23 -2.08
N LEU A 44 -2.34 12.31 -1.51
CA LEU A 44 -1.85 12.43 -0.13
C LEU A 44 -0.88 13.60 0.07
N ALA A 45 -0.15 13.98 -0.98
CA ALA A 45 0.74 15.14 -0.98
C ALA A 45 0.03 16.47 -1.28
N SER A 46 -1.27 16.44 -1.60
CA SER A 46 -2.01 17.64 -1.96
C SER A 46 -2.30 18.52 -0.74
N PRO A 47 -2.39 19.86 -0.91
CA PRO A 47 -2.82 20.77 0.14
C PRO A 47 -4.20 20.40 0.68
N GLY A 48 -4.39 20.55 1.98
CA GLY A 48 -5.55 20.08 2.75
C GLY A 48 -5.36 18.67 3.30
N VAL A 49 -4.82 17.75 2.50
CA VAL A 49 -4.60 16.36 2.94
C VAL A 49 -3.30 16.24 3.74
N LYS A 50 -2.19 16.79 3.23
CA LYS A 50 -0.88 16.68 3.88
C LYS A 50 -0.79 17.39 5.24
N GLU A 51 -1.67 18.36 5.49
CA GLU A 51 -1.76 19.08 6.77
C GLU A 51 -2.52 18.28 7.83
N ALA A 52 -3.43 17.40 7.41
CA ALA A 52 -4.23 16.56 8.31
C ALA A 52 -3.68 15.14 8.46
N TYR A 53 -2.94 14.66 7.45
CA TYR A 53 -2.44 13.29 7.38
C TYR A 53 -0.96 13.26 7.03
N ARG A 54 -0.24 12.30 7.61
CA ARG A 54 1.14 11.98 7.26
C ARG A 54 1.20 10.58 6.65
N LEU A 55 1.81 10.47 5.47
CA LEU A 55 2.12 9.16 4.89
C LEU A 55 3.18 8.47 5.76
N ALA A 56 2.81 7.33 6.36
CA ALA A 56 3.73 6.53 7.16
C ALA A 56 4.66 5.67 6.30
N GLY A 57 4.14 5.17 5.18
CA GLY A 57 4.91 4.43 4.19
C GLY A 57 4.01 3.71 3.19
N VAL A 58 4.63 3.16 2.17
CA VAL A 58 4.02 2.36 1.09
C VAL A 58 4.52 0.94 1.21
N VAL A 59 3.60 -0.02 1.30
CA VAL A 59 3.91 -1.45 1.37
C VAL A 59 3.39 -2.13 0.13
N THR A 60 4.24 -2.86 -0.58
CA THR A 60 3.86 -3.67 -1.74
C THR A 60 4.05 -5.15 -1.42
N LEU A 61 2.99 -5.93 -1.65
CA LEU A 61 3.04 -7.38 -1.56
C LEU A 61 3.46 -7.94 -2.92
N ALA A 62 4.61 -8.60 -2.97
CA ALA A 62 5.15 -9.18 -4.19
C ALA A 62 5.09 -10.71 -4.14
N ASP A 63 4.66 -11.32 -5.25
CA ASP A 63 4.78 -12.76 -5.43
C ASP A 63 6.19 -13.10 -5.90
N ALA A 64 6.99 -13.74 -5.04
CA ALA A 64 8.37 -14.10 -5.36
C ALA A 64 8.47 -15.14 -6.48
N LEU A 65 7.48 -16.03 -6.65
CA LEU A 65 7.51 -17.07 -7.67
C LEU A 65 7.27 -16.50 -9.08
N HIS A 66 6.52 -15.41 -9.15
CA HIS A 66 6.10 -14.80 -10.42
C HIS A 66 6.69 -13.40 -10.62
N LEU A 67 7.66 -13.00 -9.80
CA LEU A 67 8.19 -11.63 -9.80
C LEU A 67 8.73 -11.23 -11.18
N GLU A 68 9.53 -12.08 -11.81
CA GLU A 68 10.10 -11.81 -13.14
C GLU A 68 9.02 -11.59 -14.20
N ALA A 69 7.96 -12.41 -14.18
CA ALA A 69 6.83 -12.25 -15.09
C ALA A 69 6.06 -10.95 -14.81
N HIS A 70 5.90 -10.58 -13.53
CA HIS A 70 5.24 -9.33 -13.15
C HIS A 70 6.04 -8.10 -13.56
N LEU A 71 7.38 -8.15 -13.59
CA LEU A 71 8.21 -7.02 -14.03
C LEU A 71 8.03 -6.64 -15.51
N ALA A 72 7.34 -7.47 -16.31
CA ALA A 72 6.91 -7.10 -17.66
C ALA A 72 5.78 -6.05 -17.68
N TYR A 73 5.09 -5.84 -16.56
CA TYR A 73 3.99 -4.89 -16.43
C TYR A 73 4.45 -3.58 -15.78
N PRO A 74 4.26 -2.42 -16.43
CA PRO A 74 4.67 -1.12 -15.89
C PRO A 74 4.07 -0.82 -14.51
N GLU A 75 2.84 -1.24 -14.25
CA GLU A 75 2.15 -1.05 -12.98
C GLU A 75 2.86 -1.79 -11.85
N ALA A 76 3.28 -3.04 -12.08
CA ALA A 76 4.02 -3.82 -11.09
C ALA A 76 5.39 -3.19 -10.81
N VAL A 77 6.08 -2.70 -11.85
CA VAL A 77 7.33 -1.95 -11.68
C VAL A 77 7.12 -0.70 -10.84
N ALA A 78 6.08 0.08 -11.13
CA ALA A 78 5.76 1.30 -10.38
C ALA A 78 5.39 0.99 -8.91
N GLN A 79 4.63 -0.08 -8.66
CA GLN A 79 4.27 -0.54 -7.31
C GLN A 79 5.50 -0.95 -6.50
N LEU A 80 6.47 -1.62 -7.11
CA LEU A 80 7.73 -1.98 -6.45
C LEU A 80 8.63 -0.77 -6.24
N ALA A 81 8.72 0.13 -7.22
CA ALA A 81 9.59 1.29 -7.17
C ALA A 81 9.15 2.35 -6.15
N LEU A 82 7.84 2.45 -5.88
CA LEU A 82 7.26 3.39 -4.92
C LEU A 82 7.09 2.79 -3.51
N ALA A 83 7.45 1.53 -3.30
CA ALA A 83 7.34 0.87 -2.01
C ALA A 83 8.51 1.23 -1.09
N ASP A 84 8.20 1.59 0.16
CA ASP A 84 9.18 1.67 1.24
C ASP A 84 9.53 0.26 1.77
N LEU A 85 8.56 -0.67 1.69
CA LEU A 85 8.71 -2.05 2.08
C LEU A 85 8.07 -2.98 1.05
N ILE A 86 8.88 -3.92 0.54
CA ILE A 86 8.38 -5.03 -0.27
C ILE A 86 8.30 -6.26 0.63
N SER A 87 7.10 -6.83 0.75
CA SER A 87 6.87 -8.02 1.55
C SER A 87 6.49 -9.18 0.64
N PHE A 88 7.16 -10.32 0.85
CA PHE A 88 6.86 -11.56 0.16
C PHE A 88 5.98 -12.44 1.05
N PRO A 89 4.77 -12.81 0.62
CA PRO A 89 3.94 -13.73 1.37
C PRO A 89 4.68 -15.04 1.62
N ARG A 90 4.53 -15.62 2.83
CA ARG A 90 5.22 -16.85 3.21
C ARG A 90 4.99 -18.02 2.24
N TRP A 91 3.84 -18.05 1.58
CA TRP A 91 3.43 -19.08 0.62
C TRP A 91 4.09 -18.92 -0.76
N THR A 92 4.64 -17.75 -1.10
CA THR A 92 5.38 -17.54 -2.35
C THR A 92 6.90 -17.65 -2.15
N TRP A 93 7.37 -17.79 -0.91
CA TRP A 93 8.79 -17.98 -0.63
C TRP A 93 9.32 -19.29 -1.24
N PRO A 94 10.41 -19.28 -2.04
CA PRO A 94 11.00 -20.49 -2.59
C PRO A 94 11.40 -21.43 -1.45
N LEU A 95 10.90 -22.67 -1.51
CA LEU A 95 10.87 -23.61 -0.39
C LEU A 95 12.24 -24.18 0.03
N GLU A 96 13.34 -23.77 -0.60
CA GLU A 96 14.67 -24.27 -0.29
C GLU A 96 15.25 -23.63 0.98
N GLY A 97 15.40 -24.43 2.03
CA GLY A 97 16.23 -24.11 3.21
C GLY A 97 15.53 -23.55 4.45
N ARG A 98 14.27 -23.90 4.75
CA ARG A 98 13.58 -23.35 5.95
C ARG A 98 14.24 -23.76 7.28
N ARG A 99 14.64 -22.75 8.07
CA ARG A 99 14.37 -22.76 9.52
C ARG A 99 12.94 -22.22 9.74
N PRO A 100 12.11 -22.86 10.58
CA PRO A 100 10.78 -22.34 10.88
C PRO A 100 10.88 -20.95 11.53
N TRP A 101 9.99 -20.03 11.13
CA TRP A 101 9.84 -18.75 11.80
C TRP A 101 9.37 -19.00 13.24
N THR A 102 10.30 -18.91 14.19
CA THR A 102 10.02 -18.95 15.63
C THR A 102 9.76 -17.51 16.07
N GLY A 103 8.51 -17.05 15.93
CA GLY A 103 8.15 -15.65 16.14
C GLY A 103 8.76 -15.06 17.42
N SER A 104 9.66 -14.08 17.28
CA SER A 104 10.02 -13.23 18.40
C SER A 104 9.04 -12.07 18.46
N ARG A 105 8.09 -12.16 19.39
CA ARG A 105 7.43 -10.96 19.90
C ARG A 105 8.50 -10.08 20.54
N ARG A 106 8.72 -8.89 20.00
CA ARG A 106 9.08 -7.71 20.77
C ARG A 106 8.17 -6.58 20.32
#